data_AF-A0A972IZ72-F1
#
_entry.id   AF-A0A972IZ72-F1
#
_cell.length_a   1.000
_cell.length_b   1.000
_cell.length_c   1.000
_cell.angle_alpha   90.00
_cell.angle_beta   90.00
_cell.angle_gamma   90.00
#
_symmetry.space_group_name_H-M   'P 1'
#
loop_
_entity.id
_entity.type
_entity.pdbx_description
1 polymer ?
#
loop_
_entity_poly.entity_id
_entity_poly.type
_entity_poly.pdbx_seq_one_letter_code
_entity_poly.pdbx_strand_id
1 'polypeptide(L)'
;VWEQVSDYLLSVYPNQEPQVFIHGDGDSWIESGTEEIPHSVAILDLFHLSKRIRRICQGDGALMQRIYQTLREDDPEGFGKEVEMLIDSAVCCAKDGRDFFRYVNTRWSAAVANFTLSEVHGGSCAEGLVSHVLSKRFSRHPMGWSMKSLKPLADMRARLQNGERFETTIFDPPPQAVKTSPRRMARQTQVGVEGFGVFAEAVGIPGSEQRGDFLHALAKLTKPKQWN
;
A
#
# COMPACT_ATOMS: atom_id res chain seq x y z
N VAL A 1 17.77 -2.10 0.11
CA VAL A 1 17.00 -1.40 1.16
C VAL A 1 17.24 -2.08 2.49
N TRP A 2 16.93 -3.38 2.62
CA TRP A 2 17.09 -4.11 3.87
C TRP A 2 18.51 -4.16 4.43
N GLU A 3 19.53 -4.32 3.58
CA GLU A 3 20.94 -4.18 4.00
C GLU A 3 21.21 -2.84 4.71
N GLN A 4 20.77 -1.72 4.12
CA GLN A 4 20.92 -0.39 4.72
C GLN A 4 20.14 -0.24 6.03
N VAL A 5 18.98 -0.88 6.15
CA VAL A 5 18.20 -0.89 7.40
C VAL A 5 18.92 -1.71 8.46
N SER A 6 19.48 -2.86 8.09
CA SER A 6 20.25 -3.72 8.98
C SER A 6 21.50 -3.00 9.51
N ASP A 7 22.28 -2.39 8.62
CA ASP A 7 23.44 -1.55 8.99
C ASP A 7 23.04 -0.42 9.94
N TYR A 8 21.92 0.24 9.67
CA TYR A 8 21.40 1.29 10.54
C TYR A 8 21.03 0.76 11.92
N LEU A 9 20.31 -0.36 12.02
CA LEU A 9 19.94 -0.97 13.29
C LEU A 9 21.18 -1.34 14.11
N LEU A 10 22.19 -1.95 13.48
CA LEU A 10 23.47 -2.27 14.13
C LEU A 10 24.20 -1.02 14.64
N SER A 11 24.11 0.09 13.91
CA SER A 11 24.74 1.36 14.32
C SER A 11 24.04 2.02 15.51
N VAL A 12 22.71 1.89 15.63
CA VAL A 12 21.90 2.52 16.67
C VAL A 12 21.83 1.66 17.94
N TYR A 13 21.82 0.34 17.79
CA TYR A 13 21.69 -0.62 18.88
C TYR A 13 22.91 -1.57 18.95
N PRO A 14 24.12 -1.04 19.20
CA PRO A 14 25.33 -1.86 19.21
C PRO A 14 25.28 -2.90 20.34
N ASN A 15 25.62 -4.15 19.99
CA ASN A 15 25.60 -5.31 20.90
C ASN A 15 24.21 -5.65 21.48
N GLN A 16 23.14 -5.24 20.81
CA GLN A 16 21.78 -5.64 21.15
C GLN A 16 21.16 -6.40 19.97
N GLU A 17 20.21 -7.28 20.29
CA GLU A 17 19.39 -7.99 19.32
C GLU A 17 17.93 -7.54 19.54
N PRO A 18 17.55 -6.37 19.00
CA PRO A 18 16.21 -5.85 19.22
C PRO A 18 15.17 -6.74 18.54
N GLN A 19 14.02 -6.92 19.19
CA GLN A 19 12.83 -7.45 18.52
C GLN A 19 12.35 -6.41 17.50
N VAL A 20 12.28 -6.80 16.23
CA VAL A 20 11.87 -5.90 15.14
C VAL A 20 10.48 -6.29 14.64
N PHE A 21 9.60 -5.31 14.47
CA PHE A 21 8.30 -5.49 13.84
C PHE A 21 8.26 -4.75 12.51
N ILE A 22 8.10 -5.50 11.42
CA ILE A 22 8.09 -4.95 10.06
C ILE A 22 6.63 -4.78 9.64
N HIS A 23 6.14 -3.55 9.73
CA HIS A 23 4.81 -3.19 9.24
C HIS A 23 4.83 -2.96 7.73
N GLY A 24 3.90 -3.58 7.01
CA GLY A 24 3.81 -3.44 5.56
C GLY A 24 2.42 -3.67 5.00
N ASP A 25 2.21 -3.26 3.76
CA ASP A 25 0.96 -3.48 3.02
C ASP A 25 0.83 -4.92 2.47
N GLY A 26 1.83 -5.76 2.72
CA GLY A 26 1.92 -7.13 2.22
C GLY A 26 2.58 -7.23 0.84
N ASP A 27 3.37 -6.24 0.42
CA ASP A 27 4.22 -6.42 -0.78
C ASP A 27 5.40 -7.36 -0.48
N SER A 28 5.78 -8.22 -1.43
CA SER A 28 6.74 -9.31 -1.19
C SER A 28 8.15 -8.80 -0.85
N TRP A 29 8.54 -7.66 -1.41
CA TRP A 29 9.81 -7.03 -1.09
C TRP A 29 9.83 -6.47 0.35
N ILE A 30 8.66 -6.17 0.94
CA ILE A 30 8.62 -5.74 2.35
C ILE A 30 8.80 -6.96 3.26
N GLU A 31 8.13 -8.06 2.91
CA GLU A 31 8.16 -9.31 3.68
C GLU A 31 9.56 -9.93 3.71
N SER A 32 10.33 -9.79 2.62
CA SER A 32 11.72 -10.26 2.56
C SER A 32 12.63 -9.58 3.59
N GLY A 33 12.21 -8.47 4.19
CA GLY A 33 12.95 -7.86 5.31
C GLY A 33 13.11 -8.80 6.50
N THR A 34 12.18 -9.76 6.65
CA THR A 34 12.28 -10.77 7.71
C THR A 34 13.38 -11.81 7.50
N GLU A 35 13.88 -11.93 6.27
CA GLU A 35 15.01 -12.80 5.92
C GLU A 35 16.36 -12.13 6.19
N GLU A 36 16.37 -10.79 6.20
CA GLU A 36 17.58 -9.96 6.32
C GLU A 36 17.80 -9.42 7.73
N ILE A 37 16.73 -9.24 8.50
CA ILE A 37 16.78 -8.69 9.86
C ILE A 37 16.52 -9.81 10.88
N PRO A 38 17.50 -10.16 11.72
CA PRO A 38 17.30 -11.12 12.81
C PRO A 38 16.20 -10.67 13.78
N HIS A 39 15.54 -11.63 14.43
CA HIS A 39 14.49 -11.36 15.43
C HIS A 39 13.38 -10.44 14.92
N SER A 40 13.01 -10.57 13.65
CA SER A 40 11.97 -9.76 13.03
C SER A 40 10.68 -10.53 12.80
N VAL A 41 9.55 -9.83 12.92
CA VAL A 41 8.20 -10.35 12.68
C VAL A 41 7.49 -9.43 11.70
N ALA A 42 6.96 -9.99 10.62
CA ALA A 42 6.11 -9.25 9.69
C ALA A 42 4.72 -9.01 10.31
N ILE A 43 4.26 -7.76 10.26
CA ILE A 43 2.93 -7.34 10.68
C ILE A 43 2.20 -6.79 9.45
N LEU A 44 1.07 -7.41 9.10
CA LEU A 44 0.22 -6.86 8.06
C LEU A 44 -0.41 -5.57 8.59
N ASP A 45 -0.17 -4.46 7.90
CA ASP A 45 -0.59 -3.15 8.35
C ASP A 45 -2.12 -3.03 8.47
N LEU A 46 -2.58 -2.52 9.62
CA LEU A 46 -4.01 -2.46 9.93
C LEU A 46 -4.74 -1.45 9.05
N PHE A 47 -4.10 -0.38 8.58
CA PHE A 47 -4.75 0.58 7.68
C PHE A 47 -5.06 -0.06 6.34
N HIS A 48 -4.08 -0.75 5.73
CA HIS A 48 -4.29 -1.46 4.46
C HIS A 48 -5.29 -2.61 4.59
N LEU A 49 -5.18 -3.41 5.67
CA LEU A 49 -6.11 -4.49 5.96
C LEU A 49 -7.54 -3.96 6.15
N SER A 50 -7.71 -2.94 7.00
CA SER A 50 -9.03 -2.34 7.28
C SER A 50 -9.64 -1.69 6.05
N LYS A 51 -8.84 -1.06 5.18
CA LYS A 51 -9.32 -0.50 3.91
C LYS A 51 -9.90 -1.59 3.00
N ARG A 52 -9.28 -2.76 2.93
CA ARG A 52 -9.78 -3.90 2.14
C ARG A 52 -11.01 -4.55 2.79
N ILE A 53 -11.01 -4.75 4.11
CA ILE A 53 -12.17 -5.26 4.86
C ILE A 53 -13.38 -4.32 4.67
N ARG A 54 -13.18 -3.01 4.79
CA ARG A 54 -14.24 -2.02 4.58
C ARG A 54 -14.83 -2.11 3.18
N ARG A 55 -14.00 -2.33 2.15
CA ARG A 55 -14.44 -2.46 0.76
C ARG A 55 -15.34 -3.68 0.54
N ILE A 56 -14.92 -4.86 1.01
CA ILE A 56 -15.71 -6.09 0.81
C ILE A 56 -16.98 -6.13 1.66
N CYS A 57 -16.99 -5.42 2.80
CA CYS A 57 -18.15 -5.32 3.69
C CYS A 57 -19.04 -4.11 3.38
N GLN A 58 -18.72 -3.32 2.34
CA GLN A 58 -19.40 -2.07 1.99
C GLN A 58 -19.52 -1.07 3.16
N GLY A 59 -18.57 -1.12 4.10
CA GLY A 59 -18.58 -0.30 5.31
C GLY A 59 -19.56 -0.72 6.40
N ASP A 60 -20.23 -1.88 6.27
CA ASP A 60 -21.08 -2.43 7.31
C ASP A 60 -20.24 -2.86 8.53
N GLY A 61 -20.46 -2.22 9.67
CA GLY A 61 -19.67 -2.45 10.87
C GLY A 61 -19.80 -3.86 11.44
N ALA A 62 -20.96 -4.50 11.33
CA ALA A 62 -21.19 -5.84 11.87
C ALA A 62 -20.45 -6.89 11.04
N LEU A 63 -20.51 -6.77 9.70
CA LEU A 63 -19.76 -7.64 8.79
C LEU A 63 -18.25 -7.46 8.95
N MET A 64 -17.78 -6.22 9.11
CA MET A 64 -16.38 -5.95 9.40
C MET A 64 -15.93 -6.63 10.70
N GLN A 65 -16.74 -6.57 11.78
CA GLN A 65 -16.39 -7.23 13.05
C GLN A 65 -16.31 -8.75 12.94
N ARG A 66 -17.15 -9.40 12.12
CA ARG A 66 -17.07 -10.84 11.88
C ARG A 66 -15.71 -11.23 11.29
N ILE A 67 -15.23 -10.49 10.29
CA ILE A 67 -13.89 -10.71 9.71
C ILE A 67 -12.76 -10.42 10.71
N TYR A 68 -12.87 -9.36 11.51
CA TYR A 68 -11.87 -9.10 12.54
C TYR A 68 -11.83 -10.21 13.59
N GLN A 69 -12.98 -10.79 13.94
CA GLN A 69 -13.04 -11.85 14.94
C GLN A 69 -12.28 -13.09 14.49
N THR A 70 -12.43 -13.51 13.23
CA THR A 70 -11.70 -14.67 12.70
C THR A 70 -10.18 -14.44 12.72
N LEU A 71 -9.71 -13.20 12.53
CA LEU A 71 -8.29 -12.86 12.61
C LEU A 71 -7.77 -12.83 14.06
N ARG A 72 -8.59 -12.39 15.02
CA ARG A 72 -8.25 -12.41 16.44
C ARG A 72 -8.20 -13.82 17.00
N GLU A 73 -9.06 -14.70 16.50
CA GLU A 73 -9.20 -16.08 16.96
C GLU A 73 -8.23 -17.05 16.24
N ASP A 74 -7.43 -16.56 15.29
CA ASP A 74 -6.59 -17.40 14.42
C ASP A 74 -7.41 -18.51 13.73
N ASP A 75 -8.57 -18.14 13.20
CA ASP A 75 -9.52 -19.04 12.53
C ASP A 75 -9.53 -18.83 10.99
N PRO A 76 -8.60 -19.45 10.24
CA PRO A 76 -8.56 -19.34 8.78
C PRO A 76 -9.76 -20.00 8.10
N GLU A 77 -10.37 -21.01 8.74
CA GLU A 77 -11.54 -21.69 8.18
C GLU A 77 -12.78 -20.80 8.29
N GLY A 78 -13.03 -20.21 9.46
CA GLY A 78 -14.08 -19.21 9.66
C GLY A 78 -13.88 -18.00 8.78
N PHE A 79 -12.65 -17.51 8.62
CA PHE A 79 -12.36 -16.42 7.69
C PHE A 79 -12.79 -16.76 6.24
N GLY A 80 -12.48 -17.97 5.77
CA GLY A 80 -12.90 -18.44 4.45
C GLY A 80 -14.42 -18.45 4.29
N LYS A 81 -15.14 -19.00 5.30
CA LYS A 81 -16.62 -19.05 5.32
C LYS A 81 -17.24 -17.65 5.32
N GLU A 82 -16.68 -16.73 6.09
CA GLU A 82 -17.15 -15.35 6.15
C GLU A 82 -17.00 -14.66 4.79
N VAL A 83 -15.84 -14.80 4.13
CA VAL A 83 -15.64 -14.22 2.80
C VAL A 83 -16.55 -14.85 1.75
N GLU A 84 -16.76 -16.17 1.81
CA GLU A 84 -17.69 -16.87 0.91
C GLU A 84 -19.13 -16.38 1.10
N MET A 85 -19.58 -16.23 2.35
CA MET A 85 -20.89 -15.68 2.68
C MET A 85 -21.10 -14.25 2.13
N LEU A 86 -20.06 -13.41 2.17
CA LEU A 86 -20.11 -12.06 1.58
C LEU A 86 -20.28 -12.10 0.05
N ILE A 87 -19.68 -13.09 -0.62
CA ILE A 87 -19.81 -13.29 -2.07
C ILE A 87 -21.21 -13.82 -2.42
N ASP A 88 -21.65 -14.87 -1.72
CA ASP A 88 -22.93 -15.54 -1.98
C ASP A 88 -24.13 -14.64 -1.69
N SER A 89 -24.00 -13.77 -0.69
CA SER A 89 -25.02 -12.77 -0.33
C SER A 89 -24.92 -11.50 -1.20
N ALA A 90 -24.05 -11.48 -2.22
CA ALA A 90 -23.81 -10.36 -3.11
C ALA A 90 -23.44 -9.02 -2.42
N VAL A 91 -22.84 -9.08 -1.23
CA VAL A 91 -22.31 -7.88 -0.53
C VAL A 91 -21.13 -7.31 -1.29
N CYS A 92 -20.25 -8.20 -1.79
CA CYS A 92 -19.20 -7.86 -2.73
C CYS A 92 -19.24 -8.78 -3.95
N CYS A 93 -18.61 -8.34 -5.05
CA CYS A 93 -18.50 -9.19 -6.22
C CYS A 93 -17.48 -10.32 -5.96
N ALA A 94 -17.69 -11.47 -6.61
CA ALA A 94 -16.86 -12.65 -6.40
C ALA A 94 -15.36 -12.42 -6.70
N LYS A 95 -15.03 -11.49 -7.59
CA LYS A 95 -13.64 -11.09 -7.85
C LYS A 95 -13.03 -10.41 -6.63
N ASP A 96 -13.66 -9.36 -6.11
CA ASP A 96 -13.16 -8.60 -4.97
C ASP A 96 -13.04 -9.48 -3.72
N GLY A 97 -14.02 -10.35 -3.47
CA GLY A 97 -13.97 -11.31 -2.36
C GLY A 97 -12.83 -12.31 -2.48
N ARG A 98 -12.63 -12.92 -3.67
CA ARG A 98 -11.51 -13.86 -3.89
C ARG A 98 -10.14 -13.18 -3.81
N ASP A 99 -10.02 -11.96 -4.33
CA ASP A 99 -8.77 -11.20 -4.27
C ASP A 99 -8.44 -10.81 -2.82
N PHE A 100 -9.46 -10.46 -2.02
CA PHE A 100 -9.29 -10.23 -0.59
C PHE A 100 -8.89 -11.50 0.17
N PHE A 101 -9.59 -12.62 -0.08
CA PHE A 101 -9.25 -13.90 0.53
C PHE A 101 -7.79 -14.28 0.25
N ARG A 102 -7.36 -14.20 -1.01
CA ARG A 102 -5.96 -14.48 -1.39
C ARG A 102 -4.99 -13.54 -0.68
N TYR A 103 -5.30 -12.24 -0.65
CA TYR A 103 -4.45 -11.23 -0.01
C TYR A 103 -4.16 -11.57 1.46
N VAL A 104 -5.20 -11.88 2.25
CA VAL A 104 -5.07 -12.20 3.67
C VAL A 104 -4.50 -13.61 3.87
N ASN A 105 -5.02 -14.62 3.15
CA ASN A 105 -4.63 -16.02 3.34
C ASN A 105 -3.16 -16.28 3.03
N THR A 106 -2.60 -15.63 2.00
CA THR A 106 -1.17 -15.74 1.69
C THR A 106 -0.28 -15.20 2.83
N ARG A 107 -0.84 -14.35 3.71
CA ARG A 107 -0.12 -13.60 4.75
C ARG A 107 -0.76 -13.79 6.11
N TRP A 108 -1.38 -14.96 6.30
CA TRP A 108 -2.22 -15.24 7.46
C TRP A 108 -1.49 -14.94 8.78
N SER A 109 -0.27 -15.44 8.94
CA SER A 109 0.54 -15.21 10.14
C SER A 109 0.79 -13.72 10.40
N ALA A 110 1.08 -12.92 9.37
CA ALA A 110 1.29 -11.47 9.53
C ALA A 110 -0.03 -10.72 9.84
N ALA A 111 -1.16 -11.20 9.31
CA ALA A 111 -2.48 -10.66 9.59
C ALA A 111 -2.92 -10.94 11.03
N VAL A 112 -2.73 -12.17 11.51
CA VAL A 112 -3.02 -12.57 12.90
C VAL A 112 -2.08 -11.87 13.88
N ALA A 113 -0.80 -11.75 13.54
CA ALA A 113 0.20 -11.07 14.38
C ALA A 113 -0.19 -9.62 14.71
N ASN A 114 -0.90 -8.93 13.80
CA ASN A 114 -1.43 -7.58 14.07
C ASN A 114 -2.36 -7.54 15.29
N PHE A 115 -3.06 -8.64 15.58
CA PHE A 115 -3.99 -8.75 16.71
C PHE A 115 -3.33 -9.39 17.92
N THR A 116 -2.61 -10.51 17.73
CA THR A 116 -2.03 -11.28 18.83
C THR A 116 -0.81 -10.62 19.47
N LEU A 117 -0.09 -9.78 18.72
CA LEU A 117 1.08 -9.04 19.20
C LEU A 117 0.79 -7.54 19.39
N SER A 118 -0.48 -7.14 19.37
CA SER A 118 -0.92 -5.74 19.40
C SER A 118 -0.41 -4.96 20.62
N GLU A 119 -0.17 -5.63 21.74
CA GLU A 119 0.36 -5.01 22.97
C GLU A 119 1.84 -4.62 22.88
N VAL A 120 2.60 -5.23 21.95
CA VAL A 120 4.07 -5.06 21.89
C VAL A 120 4.57 -4.31 20.66
N HIS A 121 3.90 -4.39 19.51
CA HIS A 121 4.40 -3.78 18.27
C HIS A 121 3.86 -2.36 17.98
N GLY A 122 2.75 -1.95 18.61
CA GLY A 122 2.14 -0.64 18.38
C GLY A 122 1.53 -0.44 16.98
N GLY A 123 1.15 0.79 16.64
CA GLY A 123 0.56 1.10 15.33
C GLY A 123 1.60 1.48 14.27
N SER A 124 1.29 1.23 12.99
CA SER A 124 2.06 1.81 11.89
C SER A 124 1.74 3.29 11.72
N CYS A 125 2.77 4.11 11.49
CA CYS A 125 2.63 5.52 11.14
C CYS A 125 3.03 5.82 9.68
N ALA A 126 3.27 4.79 8.86
CA ALA A 126 3.83 4.93 7.51
C ALA A 126 3.03 5.91 6.63
N GLU A 127 1.71 5.73 6.55
CA GLU A 127 0.81 6.61 5.77
C GLU A 127 0.83 8.06 6.28
N GLY A 128 0.87 8.24 7.59
CA GLY A 128 0.99 9.55 8.23
C GLY A 128 2.30 10.24 7.86
N LEU A 129 3.41 9.51 7.96
CA LEU A 129 4.75 9.98 7.59
C LEU A 129 4.84 10.33 6.10
N VAL A 130 4.40 9.44 5.21
CA VAL A 130 4.40 9.69 3.76
C VAL A 130 3.58 10.92 3.44
N SER A 131 2.38 11.03 4.01
CA SER A 131 1.49 12.17 3.79
C SER A 131 2.10 13.50 4.25
N HIS A 132 2.62 13.54 5.48
CA HIS A 132 3.14 14.76 6.10
C HIS A 132 4.49 15.19 5.53
N VAL A 133 5.39 14.22 5.33
CA VAL A 133 6.76 14.48 4.89
C VAL A 133 6.79 14.67 3.37
N LEU A 134 6.18 13.78 2.60
CA LEU A 134 6.34 13.74 1.14
C LEU A 134 5.15 14.35 0.40
N SER A 135 3.94 13.81 0.58
CA SER A 135 2.77 14.18 -0.24
C SER A 135 2.40 15.66 -0.11
N LYS A 136 2.59 16.27 1.07
CA LYS A 136 2.40 17.71 1.28
C LYS A 136 3.18 18.57 0.27
N ARG A 137 4.35 18.14 -0.18
CA ARG A 137 5.18 18.85 -1.16
C ARG A 137 5.00 18.32 -2.58
N PHE A 138 4.95 16.99 -2.73
CA PHE A 138 5.07 16.36 -4.04
C PHE A 138 3.73 16.06 -4.73
N SER A 139 2.60 16.10 -4.00
CA SER A 139 1.30 15.68 -4.52
C SER A 139 0.24 16.79 -4.56
N ARG A 140 0.48 17.94 -3.90
CA ARG A 140 -0.53 19.02 -3.77
C ARG A 140 -0.66 19.93 -4.99
N HIS A 141 0.39 20.05 -5.80
CA HIS A 141 0.36 20.84 -7.02
C HIS A 141 0.87 19.99 -8.18
N PRO A 142 0.30 20.11 -9.39
CA PRO A 142 0.77 19.38 -10.57
C PRO A 142 2.15 19.89 -10.98
N MET A 143 3.18 19.44 -10.26
CA MET A 143 4.59 19.66 -10.56
C MET A 143 5.16 18.34 -11.05
N GLY A 144 5.83 18.36 -12.19
CA GLY A 144 6.62 17.24 -12.66
C GLY A 144 7.96 17.21 -11.92
N TRP A 145 8.28 16.09 -11.28
CA TRP A 145 9.59 15.87 -10.65
C TRP A 145 10.37 14.85 -11.47
N SER A 146 11.63 15.16 -11.81
CA SER A 146 12.51 14.16 -12.40
C SER A 146 13.00 13.19 -11.31
N MET A 147 13.24 11.92 -11.64
CA MET A 147 13.82 10.96 -10.69
C MET A 147 15.13 11.46 -10.06
N LYS A 148 15.94 12.19 -10.84
CA LYS A 148 17.20 12.81 -10.38
C LYS A 148 16.99 13.85 -9.28
N SER A 149 15.89 14.61 -9.33
CA SER A 149 15.59 15.65 -8.33
C SER A 149 14.75 15.11 -7.17
N LEU A 150 13.86 14.16 -7.43
CA LEU A 150 12.91 13.67 -6.43
C LEU A 150 13.60 12.96 -5.27
N LYS A 151 14.58 12.08 -5.56
CA LYS A 151 15.32 11.32 -4.55
C LYS A 151 16.03 12.23 -3.53
N PRO A 152 16.92 13.17 -3.94
CA PRO A 152 17.59 14.04 -2.98
C PRO A 152 16.62 14.99 -2.26
N LEU A 153 15.53 15.42 -2.90
CA LEU A 153 14.53 16.25 -2.22
C LEU A 153 13.72 15.47 -1.18
N ALA A 154 13.39 14.21 -1.44
CA ALA A 154 12.73 13.34 -0.47
C ALA A 154 13.66 13.07 0.73
N ASP A 155 14.93 12.76 0.47
CA ASP A 155 15.96 12.58 1.50
C ASP A 155 16.11 13.83 2.38
N MET A 156 16.34 15.00 1.76
CA MET A 156 16.47 16.26 2.48
C MET A 156 15.25 16.56 3.36
N ARG A 157 14.04 16.25 2.88
CA ARG A 157 12.81 16.45 3.65
C ARG A 157 12.70 15.50 4.84
N ALA A 158 13.07 14.23 4.69
CA ALA A 158 13.11 13.28 5.80
C ALA A 158 14.12 13.73 6.87
N ARG A 159 15.32 14.14 6.45
CA ARG A 159 16.37 14.66 7.32
C ARG A 159 15.97 15.94 8.05
N LEU A 160 15.34 16.89 7.35
CA LEU A 160 14.75 18.09 7.98
C LEU A 160 13.72 17.75 9.05
N GLN A 161 12.87 16.75 8.79
CA GLN A 161 11.85 16.30 9.76
C GLN A 161 12.50 15.64 10.99
N ASN A 162 13.66 14.99 10.81
CA ASN A 162 14.47 14.42 11.88
C ASN A 162 15.35 15.45 12.62
N GLY A 163 15.18 16.75 12.32
CA GLY A 163 15.86 17.84 13.04
C GLY A 163 17.22 18.24 12.47
N GLU A 164 17.63 17.67 11.33
CA GLU A 164 18.87 18.08 10.68
C GLU A 164 18.77 19.51 10.13
N ARG A 165 19.89 20.24 10.22
CA ARG A 165 20.01 21.60 9.70
C ARG A 165 20.90 21.59 8.47
N PHE A 166 20.39 22.16 7.39
CA PHE A 166 21.16 22.38 6.17
C PHE A 166 21.64 23.82 6.16
N GLU A 167 22.94 24.02 6.02
CA GLU A 167 23.48 25.36 5.76
C GLU A 167 23.04 25.80 4.35
N THR A 168 22.51 27.02 4.25
CA THR A 168 21.99 27.59 3.00
C THR A 168 23.07 27.87 1.95
N THR A 169 24.35 27.69 2.31
CA THR A 169 25.54 27.86 1.45
C THR A 169 25.67 26.80 0.36
N ILE A 170 24.85 25.74 0.39
CA ILE A 170 24.90 24.64 -0.59
C ILE A 170 24.11 24.94 -1.88
N PHE A 171 23.22 25.94 -1.86
CA PHE A 171 22.48 26.35 -3.04
C PHE A 171 23.13 27.60 -3.63
N ASP A 172 23.79 27.45 -4.77
CA ASP A 172 24.07 28.60 -5.62
C ASP A 172 22.75 29.36 -5.84
N PRO A 173 22.73 30.70 -5.68
CA PRO A 173 21.54 31.46 -6.00
C PRO A 173 21.11 31.09 -7.42
N PRO A 174 19.81 30.82 -7.66
CA PRO A 174 19.36 30.48 -9.00
C PRO A 174 19.88 31.57 -9.95
N PRO A 175 20.47 31.21 -11.11
CA PRO A 175 20.95 32.20 -12.06
C PRO A 175 19.81 33.18 -12.31
N GLN A 176 20.08 34.47 -12.13
CA GLN A 176 19.05 35.50 -12.27
C GLN A 176 18.33 35.27 -13.59
N ALA A 177 17.04 34.95 -13.52
CA ALA A 177 16.24 34.75 -14.71
C ALA A 177 16.25 36.08 -15.47
N VAL A 178 16.99 36.14 -16.58
CA VAL A 178 16.90 37.23 -17.53
C VAL A 178 15.44 37.24 -17.98
N LYS A 179 14.70 38.28 -17.56
CA LYS A 179 13.33 38.50 -18.01
C LYS A 179 13.35 38.69 -19.52
N THR A 180 13.24 37.61 -20.27
CA THR A 180 12.97 37.71 -21.71
C THR A 180 11.50 38.05 -21.86
N SER A 181 11.23 39.15 -22.54
CA SER A 181 9.88 39.58 -22.89
C SER A 181 9.13 38.41 -23.52
N PRO A 182 7.86 38.15 -23.16
CA PRO A 182 7.11 37.06 -23.77
C PRO A 182 7.09 37.24 -25.29
N ARG A 183 7.60 36.26 -26.04
CA ARG A 183 7.41 36.19 -27.49
C ARG A 183 5.91 36.12 -27.73
N ARG A 184 5.32 37.19 -28.28
CA ARG A 184 3.98 37.15 -28.86
C ARG A 184 3.98 36.12 -29.98
N MET A 185 3.47 34.91 -29.72
CA MET A 185 3.05 34.04 -30.80
C MET A 185 1.71 34.58 -31.30
N ALA A 186 1.72 35.18 -32.49
CA ALA A 186 0.49 35.53 -33.19
C ALA A 186 -0.28 34.22 -33.47
N ARG A 187 -1.42 34.03 -32.82
CA ARG A 187 -2.40 33.03 -33.24
C ARG A 187 -2.99 33.48 -34.58
N GLN A 188 -2.52 32.90 -35.68
CA GLN A 188 -3.34 32.86 -36.89
C GLN A 188 -4.44 31.84 -36.66
N THR A 189 -5.66 32.33 -36.48
CA THR A 189 -6.86 31.49 -36.42
C THR A 189 -7.46 31.50 -37.82
N GLN A 190 -7.27 30.44 -38.58
CA GLN A 190 -8.09 30.18 -39.77
C GLN A 190 -9.31 29.39 -39.31
N VAL A 191 -10.48 30.00 -39.47
CA VAL A 191 -11.77 29.36 -39.23
C VAL A 191 -12.17 28.66 -40.54
N GLY A 192 -12.21 27.33 -40.52
CA GLY A 192 -12.79 26.50 -41.57
C GLY A 192 -13.94 25.70 -40.96
N VAL A 193 -15.16 25.94 -41.47
CA VAL A 193 -16.37 25.19 -41.15
C VAL A 193 -16.61 24.22 -42.30
N GLU A 194 -16.63 22.92 -42.04
CA GLU A 194 -17.35 21.95 -42.86
C GLU A 194 -17.61 20.67 -42.03
N GLY A 195 -18.85 20.18 -42.09
CA GLY A 195 -19.42 19.18 -41.19
C GLY A 195 -19.21 17.73 -41.59
N PHE A 196 -20.00 16.86 -40.95
CA PHE A 196 -20.46 15.50 -41.27
C PHE A 196 -20.28 14.48 -40.12
N GLY A 197 -21.35 13.72 -39.87
CA GLY A 197 -21.24 12.26 -39.73
C GLY A 197 -21.30 11.66 -38.32
N VAL A 198 -22.44 11.03 -38.03
CA VAL A 198 -22.73 10.06 -36.95
C VAL A 198 -21.89 8.79 -37.11
N PHE A 199 -21.44 8.12 -36.04
CA PHE A 199 -21.49 6.65 -35.90
C PHE A 199 -21.47 6.24 -34.41
N ALA A 200 -22.42 5.37 -34.06
CA ALA A 200 -22.49 4.63 -32.81
C ALA A 200 -21.75 3.29 -32.96
N GLU A 201 -21.21 2.73 -31.88
CA GLU A 201 -21.29 1.28 -31.67
C GLU A 201 -21.04 0.90 -30.21
N ALA A 202 -22.05 0.26 -29.62
CA ALA A 202 -21.95 -0.56 -28.42
C ALA A 202 -21.49 -1.96 -28.85
N VAL A 203 -20.55 -2.54 -28.10
CA VAL A 203 -20.19 -3.95 -28.26
C VAL A 203 -20.35 -4.63 -26.91
N GLY A 204 -21.42 -5.41 -26.77
CA GLY A 204 -21.48 -6.56 -25.86
C GLY A 204 -20.74 -7.75 -26.49
N ILE A 205 -20.37 -8.79 -25.75
CA ILE A 205 -21.10 -10.08 -25.54
C ILE A 205 -19.99 -11.07 -24.98
N PRO A 206 -20.22 -12.33 -24.54
CA PRO A 206 -20.89 -12.95 -23.36
C PRO A 206 -19.93 -13.84 -22.50
N GLY A 207 -20.46 -14.54 -21.47
CA GLY A 207 -19.89 -15.84 -21.06
C GLY A 207 -20.09 -16.24 -19.59
N SER A 208 -21.26 -16.78 -19.30
CA SER A 208 -21.61 -17.49 -18.06
C SER A 208 -21.12 -18.95 -18.09
N GLU A 209 -21.10 -19.55 -16.90
CA GLU A 209 -20.98 -20.99 -16.59
C GLU A 209 -19.56 -21.54 -16.34
N GLN A 210 -19.20 -21.65 -15.05
CA GLN A 210 -18.96 -22.94 -14.41
C GLN A 210 -18.92 -22.75 -12.88
N ARG A 211 -19.79 -23.50 -12.19
CA ARG A 211 -19.89 -23.62 -10.73
C ARG A 211 -18.91 -24.68 -10.22
N GLY A 212 -18.49 -24.52 -8.97
CA GLY A 212 -18.19 -25.65 -8.08
C GLY A 212 -16.72 -25.83 -7.69
N ASP A 213 -16.45 -25.74 -6.39
CA ASP A 213 -15.42 -26.49 -5.66
C ASP A 213 -13.93 -26.11 -5.80
N PHE A 214 -13.59 -24.82 -5.95
CA PHE A 214 -12.17 -24.43 -5.93
C PHE A 214 -11.64 -23.95 -4.56
N LEU A 215 -12.48 -23.30 -3.73
CA LEU A 215 -12.01 -22.66 -2.49
C LEU A 215 -11.77 -23.67 -1.35
N HIS A 216 -12.47 -24.81 -1.35
CA HIS A 216 -12.25 -25.88 -0.37
C HIS A 216 -10.91 -26.62 -0.54
N ALA A 217 -10.30 -26.57 -1.74
CA ALA A 217 -9.03 -27.24 -2.04
C ALA A 217 -7.79 -26.39 -1.68
N LEU A 218 -7.88 -25.06 -1.80
CA LEU A 218 -6.76 -24.15 -1.53
C LEU A 218 -6.47 -23.97 -0.03
N ALA A 219 -7.49 -24.07 0.83
CA ALA A 219 -7.32 -24.01 2.28
C ALA A 219 -6.50 -25.18 2.85
N LYS A 220 -6.38 -26.30 2.12
CA LYS A 220 -5.63 -27.50 2.55
C LYS A 220 -4.16 -27.50 2.14
N LEU A 221 -3.68 -26.52 1.38
CA LEU A 221 -2.34 -26.52 0.78
C LEU A 221 -1.31 -25.61 1.46
N THR A 222 -1.69 -24.86 2.50
CA THR A 222 -0.75 -24.06 3.29
C THR A 222 -0.88 -24.40 4.76
N LYS A 223 -0.12 -25.39 5.22
CA LYS A 223 0.16 -25.52 6.65
C LYS A 223 0.98 -24.29 7.08
N PRO A 224 0.58 -23.55 8.11
CA PRO A 224 1.44 -22.51 8.67
C PRO A 224 2.73 -23.16 9.16
N LYS A 225 3.88 -22.54 8.85
CA LYS A 225 5.15 -22.85 9.49
C LYS A 225 4.95 -22.60 10.99
N GLN A 226 4.97 -23.67 11.79
CA GLN A 226 5.08 -23.52 13.23
C GLN A 226 6.48 -23.01 13.52
N TRP A 227 6.56 -21.81 14.09
CA TRP A 227 7.80 -21.28 14.64
C TRP A 227 7.84 -21.77 16.10
N ASN A 228 8.78 -22.67 16.38
CA ASN A 228 9.21 -22.97 17.75
C ASN A 228 10.23 -21.92 18.19
#